data_AF-A0A7R9LU72-F1
#
_entry.id   AF-A0A7R9LU72-F1
#
_cell.length_a   1.000
_cell.length_b   1.000
_cell.length_c   1.000
_cell.angle_alpha   90.00
_cell.angle_beta   90.00
_cell.angle_gamma   90.00
#
_symmetry.space_group_name_H-M   'P 1'
#
loop_
_entity.id
_entity.type
_entity.pdbx_description
1 polymer ?
#
loop_
_entity_poly.entity_id
_entity_poly.type
_entity_poly.pdbx_seq_one_letter_code
_entity_poly.pdbx_strand_id
1 'polypeptide(L)'
;MWGEWVDGTNVISRTWPRAIAVAERLWSAKLAGPGMPRAIAVAERLWSAKNLTDIHRANPRFDRQHCLMQQRGINVEPANGPGYCQCDYAI
;
A
#
# COMPACT_ATOMS: atom_id res chain seq x y z
N MET A 1 -12.78 -7.16 7.18
CA MET A 1 -12.12 -7.74 8.37
C MET A 1 -13.22 -8.11 9.33
N TRP A 2 -13.25 -9.36 9.78
CA TRP A 2 -14.25 -9.81 10.76
C TRP A 2 -13.86 -9.35 12.16
N GLY A 3 -14.85 -8.92 12.95
CA GLY A 3 -14.64 -8.25 14.24
C GLY A 3 -14.50 -9.16 15.46
N GLU A 4 -14.44 -10.48 15.28
CA GLU A 4 -14.41 -11.44 16.40
C GLU A 4 -13.21 -11.24 17.34
N TRP A 5 -12.06 -10.84 16.79
CA TRP A 5 -10.80 -10.65 17.52
C TRP A 5 -10.12 -9.33 17.15
N VAL A 6 -10.91 -8.32 16.78
CA VAL A 6 -10.41 -7.01 16.34
C VAL A 6 -11.12 -5.91 17.12
N ASP A 7 -10.32 -5.09 17.79
CA ASP A 7 -10.77 -3.97 18.61
C ASP A 7 -9.96 -2.70 18.31
N GLY A 8 -10.20 -1.63 19.05
CA GLY A 8 -9.49 -0.36 18.88
C GLY A 8 -7.98 -0.44 19.12
N THR A 9 -7.48 -1.51 19.75
CA THR A 9 -6.06 -1.67 20.04
C THR A 9 -5.29 -2.25 18.86
N ASN A 10 -5.93 -3.10 18.06
CA ASN A 10 -5.25 -3.86 17.00
C ASN A 10 -5.81 -3.63 15.60
N VAL A 11 -6.89 -2.86 15.45
CA VAL A 11 -7.54 -2.62 14.15
C VAL A 11 -6.58 -1.99 13.15
N ILE A 12 -5.78 -1.00 13.55
CA ILE A 12 -4.88 -0.30 12.63
C ILE A 12 -3.75 -1.22 12.17
N SER A 13 -3.02 -1.83 13.11
CA SER A 13 -1.88 -2.68 12.79
C SER A 13 -2.28 -3.96 12.02
N ARG A 14 -3.51 -4.46 12.20
CA ARG A 14 -4.02 -5.60 11.42
C ARG A 14 -4.53 -5.22 10.03
N THR A 15 -5.13 -4.04 9.88
CA THR A 15 -5.70 -3.59 8.59
C THR A 15 -4.61 -3.08 7.66
N TRP A 16 -3.70 -2.28 8.19
CA TRP A 16 -2.58 -1.69 7.48
C TRP A 16 -1.30 -2.42 7.89
N PRO A 17 -0.55 -2.95 6.92
CA PRO A 17 -0.39 -2.47 5.53
C PRO A 17 -1.17 -3.32 4.50
N ARG A 18 -1.86 -4.38 4.92
CA ARG A 18 -2.47 -5.38 4.02
C ARG A 18 -3.51 -4.77 3.09
N ALA A 19 -4.25 -3.77 3.56
CA ALA A 19 -5.21 -3.03 2.75
C ALA A 19 -4.58 -2.25 1.58
N ILE A 20 -3.29 -1.91 1.63
CA ILE A 20 -2.58 -1.18 0.55
C ILE A 20 -2.56 -2.02 -0.73
N ALA A 21 -2.32 -3.32 -0.62
CA ALA A 21 -2.25 -4.21 -1.79
C ALA A 21 -3.59 -4.27 -2.54
N VAL A 22 -4.70 -4.33 -1.80
CA VAL A 22 -6.05 -4.30 -2.38
C VAL A 22 -6.34 -2.92 -3.00
N ALA A 23 -5.96 -1.85 -2.31
CA ALA A 23 -6.11 -0.49 -2.81
C ALA A 23 -5.32 -0.26 -4.11
N GLU A 24 -4.08 -0.74 -4.19
CA GLU A 24 -3.25 -0.69 -5.41
C GLU A 24 -3.95 -1.38 -6.58
N ARG A 25 -4.50 -2.58 -6.37
CA ARG A 25 -5.20 -3.33 -7.43
C ARG A 25 -6.46 -2.63 -7.93
N LEU A 26 -7.30 -2.16 -7.01
CA LEU A 26 -8.57 -1.51 -7.36
C LEU A 26 -8.34 -0.17 -8.06
N TRP A 27 -7.36 0.60 -7.60
CA TRP A 27 -7.05 1.90 -8.19
C TRP A 27 -6.41 1.74 -9.57
N SER A 28 -5.46 0.81 -9.73
CA SER A 28 -4.83 0.52 -11.03
C SER A 28 -5.83 0.01 -12.08
N ALA A 29 -6.83 -0.78 -11.68
CA ALA A 29 -7.83 -1.32 -12.59
C ALA A 29 -8.78 -0.24 -13.15
N LYS A 30 -8.99 0.87 -12.42
CA LYS A 30 -9.86 1.98 -12.84
C LYS A 30 -9.25 2.82 -13.97
N LEU A 31 -7.92 2.84 -14.10
CA LEU A 31 -7.21 3.67 -15.08
C LEU A 31 -7.23 3.08 -16.49
N ALA A 32 -7.31 1.75 -16.62
CA ALA A 32 -7.19 1.01 -17.89
C ALA A 32 -8.50 0.88 -18.71
N GLY A 33 -9.53 1.68 -18.43
CA GLY A 33 -10.82 1.64 -19.13
C GLY A 33 -10.86 2.47 -20.42
N PRO A 34 -11.72 2.16 -21.39
CA PRO A 34 -11.88 2.97 -22.61
C PRO A 34 -12.52 4.32 -22.25
N GLY A 35 -11.71 5.40 -22.25
CA GLY A 35 -12.15 6.77 -21.96
C GLY A 35 -11.20 7.64 -21.13
N MET A 36 -10.00 7.15 -20.79
CA MET A 36 -9.10 7.85 -19.87
C MET A 36 -8.25 8.96 -20.55
N PRO A 37 -8.15 10.18 -19.98
CA PRO A 37 -7.31 11.24 -20.54
C PRO A 37 -5.80 10.93 -20.44
N ARG A 38 -5.04 11.32 -21.48
CA ARG A 38 -3.61 11.04 -21.69
C ARG A 38 -2.67 11.37 -20.51
N ALA A 39 -3.05 12.27 -19.61
CA ALA A 39 -2.29 12.59 -18.40
C ALA A 39 -2.21 11.41 -17.40
N ILE A 40 -3.18 10.48 -17.46
CA ILE A 40 -3.17 9.26 -16.64
C ILE A 40 -2.18 8.21 -17.15
N ALA A 41 -1.77 8.22 -18.41
CA ALA A 41 -0.74 7.29 -18.91
C ALA A 41 0.61 7.43 -18.17
N VAL A 42 0.91 8.62 -17.64
CA VAL A 42 2.07 8.87 -16.77
C VAL A 42 1.84 8.27 -15.37
N ALA A 43 0.61 8.35 -14.85
CA ALA A 43 0.20 7.71 -13.59
C ALA A 43 0.13 6.17 -13.68
N GLU A 44 -0.26 5.60 -14.83
CA GLU A 44 -0.19 4.18 -15.15
C GLU A 44 1.26 3.66 -15.25
N ARG A 45 2.22 4.55 -15.53
CA ARG A 45 3.65 4.23 -15.46
C ARG A 45 4.15 4.19 -14.00
N LEU A 46 3.47 4.88 -13.09
CA LEU A 46 3.81 4.97 -11.66
C LEU A 46 3.16 3.88 -10.80
N TRP A 47 2.04 3.29 -11.24
CA TRP A 47 1.30 2.24 -10.53
C TRP A 47 1.20 0.95 -11.36
N SER A 48 1.23 -0.23 -10.73
CA SER A 48 1.26 -1.50 -11.48
C SER A 48 0.00 -1.68 -12.31
N ALA A 49 0.14 -1.93 -13.62
CA ALA A 49 -0.97 -2.25 -14.51
C ALA A 49 -1.77 -3.46 -13.97
N LYS A 50 -3.08 -3.51 -14.23
CA LYS A 50 -3.98 -4.58 -13.75
C LYS A 50 -3.43 -6.00 -14.02
N ASN A 51 -2.76 -6.19 -15.15
CA ASN A 51 -2.19 -7.47 -15.58
C ASN A 51 -0.77 -7.76 -15.04
N LEU A 52 -0.14 -6.83 -14.33
CA LEU A 52 1.16 -7.04 -13.70
C LEU A 52 0.97 -7.62 -12.29
N THR A 53 1.25 -8.91 -12.13
CA THR A 53 1.15 -9.65 -10.87
C THR A 53 2.48 -9.86 -10.15
N ASP A 54 3.49 -9.05 -10.51
CA ASP A 54 4.85 -9.18 -9.98
C ASP A 54 4.97 -8.58 -8.57
N ILE A 55 5.27 -9.45 -7.60
CA ILE A 55 5.43 -9.09 -6.19
C ILE A 55 6.73 -8.30 -5.97
N HIS A 56 7.84 -8.69 -6.61
CA HIS A 56 9.13 -8.03 -6.41
C HIS A 56 9.11 -6.57 -6.88
N ARG A 57 8.36 -6.29 -7.94
CA ARG A 57 8.13 -4.90 -8.39
C ARG A 57 7.23 -4.11 -7.45
N ALA A 58 6.37 -4.75 -6.67
CA ALA A 58 5.46 -4.09 -5.72
C ALA A 58 6.14 -3.76 -4.38
N ASN A 59 7.08 -4.60 -3.94
CA ASN A 59 7.77 -4.46 -2.65
C ASN A 59 8.30 -3.05 -2.36
N PRO A 60 9.14 -2.41 -3.21
CA PRO A 60 9.68 -1.09 -2.90
C PRO A 60 8.61 0.01 -2.80
N ARG A 61 7.44 -0.18 -3.41
CA ARG A 61 6.30 0.74 -3.25
C ARG A 61 5.61 0.53 -1.91
N PHE A 62 5.40 -0.72 -1.49
CA PHE A 62 4.81 -1.02 -0.19
C PHE A 62 5.70 -0.57 0.97
N ASP A 63 7.01 -0.75 0.86
CA ASP A 63 7.96 -0.27 1.88
C ASP A 63 7.89 1.25 2.01
N ARG A 64 7.84 1.95 0.86
CA ARG A 64 7.67 3.41 0.86
C ARG A 64 6.34 3.85 1.49
N GLN A 65 5.24 3.16 1.18
CA GLN A 65 3.92 3.49 1.76
C GLN A 65 3.88 3.20 3.26
N HIS A 66 4.52 2.13 3.71
CA HIS A 66 4.66 1.79 5.12
C HIS A 66 5.41 2.90 5.89
N CYS A 67 6.56 3.34 5.41
CA CYS A 67 7.28 4.47 6.01
C CYS A 67 6.45 5.77 6.04
N LEU A 68 5.68 6.02 4.98
CA LEU A 68 4.79 7.19 4.89
C LEU A 68 3.64 7.12 5.90
N MET A 69 3.14 5.92 6.22
CA MET A 69 2.12 5.72 7.24
C MET A 69 2.69 5.93 8.64
N GLN A 70 3.87 5.36 8.92
CA GLN A 70 4.59 5.58 10.17
C GLN A 70 4.93 7.06 10.40
N GLN A 71 5.37 7.78 9.36
CA GLN A 71 5.60 9.23 9.40
C GLN A 71 4.36 10.03 9.84
N ARG A 72 3.16 9.50 9.60
CA ARG A 72 1.89 10.11 9.99
C ARG A 72 1.38 9.62 11.36
N GLY A 73 2.19 8.88 12.10
CA GLY A 73 1.82 8.32 13.40
C GLY A 73 0.90 7.10 13.32
N ILE A 74 0.77 6.47 12.15
CA ILE A 74 -0.04 5.27 11.97
C ILE A 74 0.87 4.05 12.19
N ASN A 75 0.65 3.33 13.30
CA ASN A 75 1.45 2.16 13.63
C ASN A 75 0.99 0.93 12.83
N VAL A 76 1.77 0.60 11.80
CA VAL A 76 1.46 -0.42 10.80
C VAL A 76 2.45 -1.59 10.87
N GLU A 77 1.94 -2.81 10.68
CA GLU A 77 2.79 -4.00 10.58
C GLU A 77 3.69 -3.89 9.32
N PRO A 78 4.92 -4.41 9.30
CA PRO A 78 5.73 -4.43 8.07
C PRO A 78 5.15 -5.42 7.05
N ALA A 79 5.01 -4.99 5.80
CA ALA A 79 4.45 -5.84 4.73
C ALA A 79 5.47 -6.84 4.17
N ASN A 80 6.74 -6.43 4.07
CA ASN A 80 7.81 -7.18 3.42
C ASN A 80 8.95 -7.47 4.40
N GLY A 81 8.71 -8.37 5.35
CA GLY A 81 9.75 -8.81 6.29
C GLY A 81 10.43 -7.65 7.04
N PRO A 82 11.67 -7.83 7.52
CA PRO A 82 12.40 -6.77 8.20
C PRO A 82 12.80 -5.68 7.20
N GLY A 83 12.39 -4.44 7.50
CA GLY A 83 12.68 -3.24 6.72
C GLY A 83 13.16 -2.10 7.61
N TYR A 84 13.41 -0.95 7.00
CA TYR A 84 13.91 0.24 7.71
C TYR A 84 13.18 1.49 7.21
N CYS A 85 12.67 2.28 8.16
CA CYS A 85 12.13 3.61 7.91
C CYS A 85 12.83 4.65 8.77
N GLN A 86 12.97 5.87 8.23
CA GLN A 86 13.61 6.99 8.91
C GLN A 86 12.98 7.35 10.27
N CYS A 87 11.71 7.01 10.47
CA CYS A 87 10.96 7.34 11.68
C CYS A 87 10.99 6.24 12.74
N ASP A 88 11.52 5.05 12.44
CA ASP A 88 11.61 3.94 13.41
C ASP A 88 12.56 4.26 14.57
N TYR A 89 13.53 5.16 14.35
CA TYR A 89 14.55 5.57 15.31
C TYR A 89 14.42 7.05 15.74
N ALA A 90 13.37 7.74 15.32
CA ALA A 90 13.10 9.13 15.70
C ALA A 90 12.45 9.24 17.10
N ILE A 91 12.83 8.34 18.00
CA ILE A 91 12.38 8.27 19.40
C ILE A 91 13.19 9.24 20.24
#